data_AF-A0A436VK71-F1
#
_entry.id   AF-A0A436VK71-F1
#
_cell.length_a   1.000
_cell.length_b   1.000
_cell.length_c   1.000
_cell.angle_alpha   90.00
_cell.angle_beta   90.00
_cell.angle_gamma   90.00
#
_symmetry.space_group_name_H-M   'P 1'
#
loop_
_entity.id
_entity.type
_entity.pdbx_description
1 polymer ?
#
loop_
_entity_poly.entity_id
_entity_poly.type
_entity_poly.pdbx_seq_one_letter_code
_entity_poly.pdbx_strand_id
1 'polypeptide(L)' 'SQWLRVRSRFPALLSNHDPVVSRVRTPIGRRGIYAVRIGADSRGEANGICQKLHGVGGACLVVRNR' A
#
# COMPACT_ATOMS: atom_id res chain seq x y z
N SER A 1 7.93 12.35 -5.60
CA SER A 1 6.57 11.89 -5.20
C SER A 1 6.68 10.94 -4.03
N GLN A 2 5.83 11.04 -2.99
CA GLN A 2 5.93 10.17 -1.80
C GLN A 2 5.70 8.68 -2.15
N TRP A 3 4.89 8.39 -3.16
CA TRP A 3 4.74 7.07 -3.80
C TRP A 3 6.06 6.47 -4.33
N LEU A 4 6.87 7.25 -5.06
CA LEU A 4 8.15 6.75 -5.61
C LEU A 4 9.10 6.27 -4.52
N ARG A 5 9.05 6.88 -3.31
CA ARG A 5 9.84 6.45 -2.15
C ARG A 5 9.36 5.13 -1.56
N VAL A 6 8.04 4.87 -1.59
CA VAL A 6 7.49 3.57 -1.16
C VAL A 6 7.80 2.51 -2.21
N ARG A 7 7.64 2.84 -3.49
CA ARG A 7 7.99 1.96 -4.62
C ARG A 7 9.46 1.57 -4.62
N SER A 8 10.37 2.51 -4.35
CA SER A 8 11.81 2.24 -4.28
C SER A 8 12.20 1.43 -3.05
N ARG A 9 11.42 1.48 -1.96
CA ARG A 9 11.66 0.70 -0.74
C ARG A 9 11.13 -0.73 -0.83
N PHE A 10 10.16 -0.97 -1.72
CA PHE A 10 9.51 -2.28 -1.86
C PHE A 10 9.39 -2.74 -3.32
N PRO A 11 10.47 -2.74 -4.12
CA PRO A 11 10.41 -3.18 -5.50
C PRO A 11 9.93 -4.63 -5.60
N ALA A 12 10.50 -5.55 -4.81
CA ALA A 12 10.13 -6.97 -4.84
C ALA A 12 8.68 -7.29 -4.44
N LEU A 13 8.05 -6.50 -3.56
CA LEU A 13 6.63 -6.68 -3.19
C LEU A 13 5.67 -6.11 -4.24
N LEU A 14 6.15 -5.17 -5.05
CA LEU A 14 5.36 -4.46 -6.06
C LEU A 14 5.67 -4.94 -7.49
N SER A 15 6.61 -5.88 -7.65
CA SER A 15 6.95 -6.50 -8.94
C SER A 15 5.98 -7.59 -9.34
N ASN A 16 5.39 -8.30 -8.37
CA ASN A 16 4.45 -9.40 -8.63
C ASN A 16 2.97 -8.98 -8.54
N HIS A 17 2.72 -7.78 -8.02
CA HIS A 17 1.39 -7.24 -7.85
C HIS A 17 1.30 -5.93 -8.60
N ASP A 18 0.20 -5.68 -9.31
CA ASP A 18 -0.06 -4.39 -9.96
C ASP A 18 -0.65 -3.40 -8.93
N PRO A 19 0.14 -2.48 -8.34
CA PRO A 19 -0.37 -1.54 -7.37
C PRO A 19 -1.23 -0.47 -8.05
N VAL A 20 -2.50 -0.39 -7.67
CA VAL A 20 -3.35 0.73 -8.07
C VAL A 20 -3.09 1.89 -7.12
N VAL A 21 -2.41 2.92 -7.63
CA VAL A 21 -2.08 4.13 -6.88
C VAL A 21 -3.13 5.20 -7.15
N SER A 22 -3.90 5.53 -6.13
CA SER A 22 -4.94 6.58 -6.21
C SER A 22 -4.60 7.71 -5.24
N ARG A 23 -4.77 8.95 -5.68
CA ARG A 23 -4.62 10.10 -4.78
C ARG A 23 -5.97 10.38 -4.12
N VAL A 24 -6.06 10.15 -2.82
CA VAL A 24 -7.30 10.28 -2.05
C VAL A 24 -7.22 11.54 -1.19
N ARG A 25 -8.28 12.36 -1.22
CA ARG A 25 -8.38 13.54 -0.37
C ARG A 25 -8.86 13.09 1.01
N THR A 26 -8.12 13.41 2.06
CA THR A 26 -8.52 13.07 3.43
C THR A 26 -9.04 14.30 4.16
N PRO A 27 -9.96 14.15 5.13
CA PRO A 27 -10.41 15.26 5.98
C PRO A 27 -9.30 15.84 6.85
N ILE A 28 -8.23 15.06 7.08
CA ILE A 28 -7.12 15.37 8.02
C ILE A 28 -6.16 16.43 7.46
N GLY A 29 -6.32 16.90 6.22
CA GLY A 29 -5.55 18.03 5.74
C GLY A 29 -5.77 18.41 4.28
N ARG A 30 -5.10 19.48 3.85
CA ARG A 30 -5.18 20.00 2.46
C ARG A 30 -4.45 19.11 1.44
N ARG A 31 -3.53 18.25 1.88
CA ARG A 31 -2.75 17.36 1.01
C ARG A 31 -3.42 15.99 0.91
N GLY A 32 -3.82 15.60 -0.30
CA GLY A 32 -4.29 14.24 -0.54
C GLY A 32 -3.20 13.21 -0.29
N ILE A 33 -3.58 12.08 0.29
CA ILE A 33 -2.73 10.91 0.51
C ILE A 33 -2.62 10.09 -0.78
N TYR A 34 -1.57 9.30 -0.91
CA TYR A 34 -1.50 8.25 -1.92
C TYR A 34 -2.00 6.95 -1.28
N ALA A 35 -3.18 6.50 -1.70
CA ALA A 35 -3.69 5.18 -1.36
C ALA A 35 -3.15 4.18 -2.39
N VAL A 36 -2.46 3.15 -1.92
CA VAL A 36 -1.93 2.08 -2.75
C VAL A 36 -2.76 0.84 -2.45
N ARG A 37 -3.42 0.30 -3.48
CA ARG A 37 -4.16 -0.96 -3.39
C ARG A 37 -3.34 -2.05 -4.06
N ILE A 38 -3.08 -3.12 -3.31
CA ILE A 38 -2.32 -4.29 -3.76
C ILE A 38 -3.30 -5.45 -3.71
N GLY A 39 -3.60 -6.04 -4.85
CA GLY A 39 -4.32 -7.33 -4.90
C GLY A 39 -3.39 -8.42 -4.36
N ALA A 40 -3.94 -9.35 -3.60
CA ALA A 40 -3.21 -10.52 -3.12
C ALA A 40 -4.13 -11.73 -3.25
N ASP A 41 -3.56 -12.89 -3.58
CA ASP A 41 -4.34 -14.10 -3.86
C ASP A 41 -4.93 -14.69 -2.58
N SER A 42 -4.32 -14.37 -1.43
CA SER A 42 -4.79 -14.82 -0.13
C SER A 42 -4.73 -13.72 0.93
N ARG A 43 -5.57 -13.88 1.96
CA ARG A 43 -5.51 -13.03 3.16
C ARG A 43 -4.17 -13.16 3.90
N GLY A 44 -3.56 -14.34 3.87
CA GLY A 44 -2.25 -14.59 4.50
C GLY A 44 -1.15 -13.76 3.83
N GLU A 45 -1.13 -13.75 2.50
CA GLU A 45 -0.22 -12.93 1.72
C GLU A 45 -0.44 -11.43 1.99
N ALA A 46 -1.70 -10.96 1.96
CA ALA A 46 -2.05 -9.58 2.26
C ALA A 46 -1.56 -9.15 3.66
N ASN A 47 -1.73 -10.00 4.66
CA ASN A 47 -1.24 -9.75 6.02
C ASN A 47 0.30 -9.67 6.06
N GLY A 48 1.01 -10.56 5.35
CA GLY A 48 2.47 -10.55 5.28
C GLY A 48 3.01 -9.25 4.65
N ILE A 49 2.37 -8.76 3.59
CA ILE A 49 2.67 -7.46 2.98
C ILE A 49 2.46 -6.34 4.00
N CYS A 50 1.32 -6.36 4.70
CA CYS A 50 0.95 -5.35 5.68
C CYS A 50 1.93 -5.27 6.86
N GLN A 51 2.38 -6.42 7.37
CA GLN A 51 3.38 -6.49 8.43
C GLN A 51 4.73 -5.91 8.00
N LYS A 52 5.20 -6.21 6.77
CA LYS A 52 6.43 -5.61 6.22
C LYS A 52 6.33 -4.09 6.10
N LEU A 53 5.16 -3.59 5.69
CA LEU A 53 4.88 -2.15 5.63
C LEU A 53 4.89 -1.49 7.02
N HIS A 54 4.30 -2.14 8.02
CA HIS A 54 4.37 -1.67 9.40
C HIS A 54 5.80 -1.64 9.94
N GLY A 55 6.62 -2.65 9.61
CA GLY A 55 8.02 -2.73 10.04
C GLY A 55 8.91 -1.56 9.60
N VAL A 56 8.54 -0.85 8.53
CA VAL A 56 9.25 0.36 8.07
C VAL A 56 8.53 1.67 8.46
N GLY A 57 7.52 1.59 9.33
CA GLY A 57 6.71 2.72 9.78
C GLY A 57 5.62 3.17 8.80
N GLY A 58 5.28 2.34 7.81
CA GLY A 58 4.15 2.59 6.92
C GLY A 58 2.81 2.19 7.55
N ALA A 59 1.72 2.82 7.11
CA ALA A 59 0.36 2.43 7.49
C ALA A 59 -0.24 1.50 6.42
N CYS A 60 -0.93 0.45 6.85
CA CYS A 60 -1.59 -0.49 5.95
C CYS A 60 -2.91 -1.02 6.54
N LEU A 61 -3.85 -1.37 5.67
CA LEU A 61 -5.12 -2.01 6.01
C LEU A 61 -5.40 -3.14 5.01
N VAL A 62 -5.73 -4.33 5.51
CA VAL A 62 -6.17 -5.46 4.67
C VAL A 62 -7.69 -5.50 4.64
N VAL A 63 -8.27 -5.49 3.44
CA VAL A 63 -9.71 -5.58 3.21
C VAL A 63 -10.03 -6.75 2.29
N ARG A 64 -11.19 -7.37 2.47
CA ARG A 64 -11.68 -8.41 1.55
C ARG A 64 -12.31 -7.73 0.32
N ASN A 65 -11.96 -8.17 -0.88
CA ASN A 65 -12.68 -7.75 -2.07
C ASN A 65 -14.14 -8.24 -1.98
N ARG A 66 -15.09 -7.41 -2.40
CA ARG A 66 -16.52 -7.74 -2.41
C ARG A 66 -16.97 -8.02 -3.83
#